data_AF-A0A2N6FMZ4-F1
#
_entry.id   AF-A0A2N6FMZ4-F1
#
_cell.length_a   1.000
_cell.length_b   1.000
_cell.length_c   1.000
_cell.angle_alpha   90.00
_cell.angle_beta   90.00
_cell.angle_gamma   90.00
#
_symmetry.space_group_name_H-M   'P 1'
#
loop_
_entity.id
_entity.type
_entity.pdbx_description
1 polymer ?
#
loop_
_entity_poly.entity_id
_entity_poly.type
_entity_poly.pdbx_seq_one_letter_code
_entity_poly.pdbx_strand_id
1 'polypeptide(L)'
;MLKKVLITTSLAILFFTGCSTKEEIAIVNEKGKYGALDNNSNVVIKPVYDELSSFDDRKNKNIKTNHPNVLNLHWLHNYYGDEYAIAEYNGKYGVVNKNNELVIKPIYDSISKLFNGFSVIKLDEKYGFLDDKFEVVQKPIFRDAREFLGNVTFVQSNANGKCGCITKDMDLKINDEYDEVYNLYDGFARTVKDGKWGYINDKCEVVVIPSYDYAYDFSKGFAKVQKNGHIAYINEKGEEITKNIFTSGENF
;
A
#
# COMPACT_ATOMS: atom_id res chain seq x y z
N MET A 1 26.65 -43.58 -14.87
CA MET A 1 27.53 -42.40 -14.67
C MET A 1 26.64 -41.18 -14.49
N LEU A 2 26.78 -40.47 -13.37
CA LEU A 2 26.06 -39.21 -13.11
C LEU A 2 26.48 -38.10 -14.09
N LYS A 3 25.51 -37.29 -14.52
CA LYS A 3 25.63 -35.82 -14.53
C LYS A 3 24.28 -35.21 -14.12
N LYS A 4 24.26 -34.56 -12.95
CA LYS A 4 23.30 -33.51 -12.58
C LYS A 4 23.62 -32.26 -13.42
N VAL A 5 22.62 -31.57 -13.98
CA VAL A 5 22.60 -30.11 -14.11
C VAL A 5 21.14 -29.64 -14.03
N LEU A 6 20.86 -28.83 -13.01
CA LEU A 6 19.70 -27.94 -12.90
C LEU A 6 20.03 -26.70 -13.73
N ILE A 7 19.13 -26.14 -14.55
CA ILE A 7 19.02 -24.69 -14.83
C ILE A 7 17.58 -24.38 -15.26
N THR A 8 17.14 -23.25 -14.75
CA THR A 8 15.84 -22.59 -14.62
C THR A 8 15.16 -22.13 -15.92
N THR A 9 13.82 -22.08 -15.87
CA THR A 9 12.93 -21.02 -16.39
C THR A 9 13.09 -20.56 -17.84
N SER A 10 12.07 -20.82 -18.67
CA SER A 10 11.77 -19.96 -19.82
C SER A 10 10.31 -19.54 -19.74
N LEU A 11 10.12 -18.60 -18.81
CA LEU A 11 8.99 -17.72 -18.62
C LEU A 11 9.01 -16.69 -19.76
N ALA A 12 7.91 -16.52 -20.49
CA ALA A 12 7.61 -15.24 -21.11
C ALA A 12 6.11 -14.97 -21.00
N ILE A 13 5.81 -13.83 -20.42
CA ILE A 13 4.48 -13.27 -20.30
C ILE A 13 4.55 -11.95 -21.06
N LEU A 14 3.82 -11.83 -22.16
CA LEU A 14 3.75 -10.59 -22.94
C LEU A 14 2.29 -10.23 -23.13
N PHE A 15 1.92 -9.03 -22.70
CA PHE A 15 0.68 -8.35 -23.05
C PHE A 15 1.05 -7.10 -23.84
N PHE A 16 0.32 -6.85 -24.92
CA PHE A 16 0.42 -5.63 -25.72
C PHE A 16 -0.39 -4.54 -25.03
N THR A 17 0.25 -3.40 -24.75
CA THR A 17 -0.46 -2.21 -24.31
C THR A 17 -1.17 -1.60 -25.51
N GLY A 18 -2.50 -1.57 -25.46
CA GLY A 18 -3.28 -0.81 -26.43
C GLY A 18 -3.08 0.69 -26.20
N CYS A 19 -2.20 1.33 -26.96
CA CYS A 19 -2.39 2.71 -27.36
C CYS A 19 -1.96 2.92 -28.82
N SER A 20 -2.97 2.99 -29.69
CA SER A 20 -2.93 3.42 -31.10
C SER A 20 -1.80 2.86 -31.99
N THR A 21 -1.91 1.61 -32.41
CA THR A 21 -2.13 1.19 -33.81
C THR A 21 -2.52 -0.30 -33.75
N LYS A 22 -3.26 -0.81 -34.74
CA LYS A 22 -3.59 -2.23 -34.82
C LYS A 22 -2.31 -3.06 -35.07
N GLU A 23 -1.54 -3.34 -34.04
CA GLU A 23 -0.62 -4.47 -34.07
C GLU A 23 -1.44 -5.72 -33.76
N GLU A 24 -1.99 -6.34 -34.82
CA GLU A 24 -2.56 -7.67 -34.72
C GLU A 24 -1.37 -8.65 -34.67
N ILE A 25 -1.38 -9.54 -33.69
CA ILE A 25 -0.28 -10.47 -33.44
C ILE A 25 -0.81 -11.88 -33.47
N ALA A 26 -0.13 -12.72 -34.23
CA ALA A 26 -0.51 -14.11 -34.43
C ALA A 26 0.32 -15.01 -33.52
N ILE A 27 -0.34 -15.82 -32.69
CA ILE A 27 0.32 -16.91 -31.96
C ILE A 27 0.65 -18.02 -32.96
N VAL A 28 1.91 -18.44 -32.96
CA VAL A 28 2.42 -19.51 -33.84
C VAL A 28 2.96 -20.66 -33.03
N ASN A 29 2.89 -21.88 -33.58
CA ASN A 29 3.46 -23.09 -32.97
C ASN A 29 4.47 -23.73 -33.93
N GLU A 30 5.71 -23.90 -33.46
CA GLU A 30 6.76 -24.62 -34.16
C GLU A 30 7.23 -25.79 -33.28
N LYS A 31 7.03 -27.03 -33.75
CA LYS A 31 7.48 -28.26 -33.09
C LYS A 31 7.03 -28.37 -31.62
N GLY A 32 5.79 -27.95 -31.33
CA GLY A 32 5.24 -28.00 -29.98
C GLY A 32 5.66 -26.83 -29.09
N LYS A 33 6.39 -25.85 -29.64
CA LYS A 33 6.74 -24.61 -28.94
C LYS A 33 5.99 -23.42 -29.54
N TYR A 34 5.43 -22.57 -28.71
CA TYR A 34 4.64 -21.41 -29.07
C TYR A 34 5.47 -20.13 -29.10
N GLY A 35 5.19 -19.25 -30.05
CA GLY A 35 5.79 -17.94 -30.27
C GLY A 35 4.77 -16.97 -30.88
N ALA A 36 5.22 -15.82 -31.38
CA ALA A 36 4.33 -14.79 -31.92
C ALA A 36 4.95 -14.01 -33.08
N LEU A 37 4.12 -13.65 -34.06
CA LEU A 37 4.47 -12.82 -35.22
C LEU A 37 3.69 -11.51 -35.22
N ASP A 38 4.29 -10.44 -35.74
CA ASP A 38 3.58 -9.21 -36.09
C ASP A 38 2.84 -9.36 -37.44
N ASN A 39 2.08 -8.33 -37.80
CA ASN A 39 1.35 -8.25 -39.07
C ASN A 39 2.22 -8.26 -40.33
N ASN A 40 3.54 -8.05 -40.19
CA ASN A 40 4.51 -8.12 -41.27
C ASN A 40 5.24 -9.47 -41.31
N SER A 41 4.78 -10.46 -40.52
CA SER A 41 5.39 -11.79 -40.37
C SER A 41 6.79 -11.78 -39.73
N ASN A 42 7.17 -10.71 -39.04
CA ASN A 42 8.39 -10.69 -38.25
C ASN A 42 8.18 -11.48 -36.95
N VAL A 43 9.21 -12.23 -36.53
CA VAL A 43 9.19 -12.95 -35.26
C VAL A 43 9.35 -11.96 -34.11
N VAL A 44 8.27 -11.73 -33.37
CA VAL A 44 8.24 -10.90 -32.15
C VAL A 44 8.61 -11.75 -30.93
N ILE A 45 8.12 -12.99 -30.89
CA ILE A 45 8.43 -13.98 -29.85
C ILE A 45 8.87 -15.26 -30.54
N LYS A 46 10.09 -15.71 -30.27
CA LYS A 46 10.60 -16.99 -30.80
C LYS A 46 9.77 -18.15 -30.24
N PRO A 47 9.40 -19.15 -31.06
CA PRO A 47 8.65 -20.32 -30.62
C PRO A 47 9.50 -21.26 -29.77
N VAL A 48 9.64 -20.94 -28.48
CA VAL A 48 10.40 -21.72 -27.49
C VAL A 48 9.60 -22.06 -26.23
N TYR A 49 8.34 -21.61 -26.15
CA TYR A 49 7.48 -21.76 -24.97
C TYR A 49 6.54 -22.95 -25.11
N ASP A 50 6.25 -23.70 -24.05
CA ASP A 50 5.33 -24.85 -24.13
C ASP A 50 3.85 -24.45 -24.23
N GLU A 51 3.52 -23.20 -23.90
CA GLU A 51 2.17 -22.65 -23.97
C GLU A 51 2.26 -21.12 -24.17
N LEU A 52 1.31 -20.55 -24.92
CA LEU A 52 1.18 -19.10 -25.11
C LEU A 52 -0.29 -18.76 -25.31
N SER A 53 -0.82 -17.80 -24.56
CA SER A 53 -2.24 -17.40 -24.59
C SER A 53 -2.39 -15.88 -24.77
N SER A 54 -3.34 -15.47 -25.62
CA SER A 54 -3.74 -14.05 -25.75
C SER A 54 -4.84 -13.69 -24.74
N PHE A 55 -4.86 -12.44 -24.30
CA PHE A 55 -5.94 -11.87 -23.50
C PHE A 55 -6.59 -10.73 -24.29
N ASP A 56 -7.91 -10.78 -24.48
CA ASP A 56 -8.71 -9.71 -25.09
C ASP A 56 -9.25 -8.79 -23.98
N ASP A 57 -8.78 -7.54 -23.98
CA ASP A 57 -8.97 -6.52 -22.96
C ASP A 57 -10.43 -6.07 -22.71
N ARG A 58 -11.40 -6.52 -23.49
CA ARG A 58 -12.76 -5.95 -23.42
C ARG A 58 -13.87 -6.85 -22.88
N LYS A 59 -13.64 -8.15 -22.68
CA LYS A 59 -14.75 -9.07 -22.31
C LYS A 59 -14.58 -9.93 -21.09
N ASN A 60 -13.37 -10.12 -20.55
CA ASN A 60 -13.17 -11.05 -19.44
C ASN A 60 -12.54 -10.39 -18.22
N LYS A 61 -13.41 -9.79 -17.38
CA LYS A 61 -13.07 -9.49 -15.99
C LYS A 61 -12.85 -10.83 -15.26
N ASN A 62 -11.63 -11.10 -14.81
CA ASN A 62 -11.28 -12.10 -13.80
C ASN A 62 -11.29 -13.59 -14.24
N ILE A 63 -10.61 -13.96 -15.32
CA ILE A 63 -10.23 -15.37 -15.48
C ILE A 63 -8.99 -15.62 -14.63
N LYS A 64 -9.19 -16.20 -13.44
CA LYS A 64 -8.11 -16.78 -12.62
C LYS A 64 -7.75 -18.15 -13.18
N THR A 65 -6.49 -18.37 -13.54
CA THR A 65 -5.98 -19.73 -13.82
C THR A 65 -5.20 -20.27 -12.62
N ASN A 66 -5.37 -21.57 -12.35
CA ASN A 66 -4.62 -22.31 -11.34
C ASN A 66 -3.39 -23.01 -11.93
N HIS A 67 -2.97 -22.66 -13.15
CA HIS A 67 -1.81 -23.27 -13.78
C HIS A 67 -0.53 -22.89 -13.02
N PRO A 68 0.31 -23.87 -12.63
CA PRO A 68 1.40 -23.67 -11.67
C PRO A 68 2.53 -22.75 -12.15
N ASN A 69 2.51 -22.34 -13.43
CA ASN A 69 3.54 -21.52 -14.08
C ASN A 69 2.99 -20.23 -14.73
N VAL A 70 1.74 -19.84 -14.44
CA VAL A 70 1.12 -18.62 -15.00
C VAL A 70 1.00 -17.54 -13.94
N LEU A 71 1.47 -16.33 -14.26
CA LEU A 71 1.24 -15.11 -13.47
C LEU A 71 -0.13 -14.55 -13.83
N ASN A 72 -1.03 -14.46 -12.86
CA ASN A 72 -2.31 -13.79 -13.06
C ASN A 72 -2.06 -12.29 -12.91
N LEU A 73 -2.07 -11.55 -14.03
CA LEU A 73 -2.09 -10.09 -13.97
C LEU A 73 -3.50 -9.66 -13.59
N HIS A 74 -3.66 -9.23 -12.34
CA HIS A 74 -4.90 -8.58 -11.92
C HIS A 74 -4.83 -7.14 -12.40
N TRP A 75 -5.73 -6.77 -13.30
CA TRP A 75 -5.95 -5.39 -13.68
C TRP A 75 -6.66 -4.65 -12.52
N LEU A 76 -5.93 -4.44 -11.44
CA LEU A 76 -6.20 -3.40 -10.46
C LEU A 76 -5.80 -2.09 -11.17
N HIS A 77 -6.77 -1.45 -11.83
CA HIS A 77 -6.70 -0.15 -12.51
C HIS A 77 -5.45 0.68 -12.15
N ASN A 78 -4.47 0.83 -13.07
CA ASN A 78 -3.29 1.72 -12.98
C ASN A 78 -3.20 2.55 -11.68
N TYR A 79 -2.61 1.95 -10.63
CA TYR A 79 -2.51 2.55 -9.28
C TYR A 79 -1.12 3.13 -8.97
N TYR A 80 -0.18 3.08 -9.92
CA TYR A 80 1.17 3.66 -9.86
C TYR A 80 1.47 4.57 -11.07
N GLY A 81 0.43 5.03 -11.77
CA GLY A 81 0.56 5.64 -13.11
C GLY A 81 0.68 4.59 -14.22
N ASP A 82 1.03 5.02 -15.43
CA ASP A 82 1.11 4.13 -16.62
C ASP A 82 2.42 3.31 -16.69
N GLU A 83 3.29 3.42 -15.66
CA GLU A 83 4.62 2.82 -15.68
C GLU A 83 4.76 1.50 -14.90
N TYR A 84 3.88 1.23 -13.93
CA TYR A 84 3.97 0.06 -13.07
C TYR A 84 2.60 -0.54 -12.75
N ALA A 85 2.57 -1.86 -12.53
CA ALA A 85 1.38 -2.60 -12.14
C ALA A 85 1.67 -3.62 -11.03
N ILE A 86 0.67 -3.90 -10.19
CA ILE A 86 0.73 -4.99 -9.21
C ILE A 86 0.46 -6.32 -9.94
N ALA A 87 1.34 -7.30 -9.76
CA ALA A 87 1.18 -8.64 -10.32
C ALA A 87 0.92 -9.68 -9.23
N GLU A 88 0.02 -10.64 -9.47
CA GLU A 88 -0.25 -11.75 -8.54
C GLU A 88 0.23 -13.09 -9.09
N TYR A 89 0.99 -13.83 -8.28
CA TYR A 89 1.41 -15.20 -8.53
C TYR A 89 1.06 -16.07 -7.33
N ASN A 90 0.26 -17.12 -7.52
CA ASN A 90 -0.07 -18.08 -6.46
C ASN A 90 -0.56 -17.39 -5.15
N GLY A 91 -1.37 -16.35 -5.28
CA GLY A 91 -1.89 -15.57 -4.14
C GLY A 91 -0.86 -14.63 -3.48
N LYS A 92 0.32 -14.46 -4.08
CA LYS A 92 1.34 -13.50 -3.65
C LYS A 92 1.47 -12.36 -4.64
N TYR A 93 1.77 -11.17 -4.16
CA TYR A 93 1.80 -9.93 -4.91
C TYR A 93 3.21 -9.40 -5.08
N GLY A 94 3.48 -8.86 -6.28
CA GLY A 94 4.71 -8.21 -6.69
C GLY A 94 4.42 -7.01 -7.59
N VAL A 95 5.43 -6.50 -8.27
CA VAL A 95 5.34 -5.32 -9.13
C VAL A 95 6.05 -5.60 -10.44
N VAL A 96 5.42 -5.22 -11.55
CA VAL A 96 6.00 -5.23 -12.90
C VAL A 96 6.02 -3.82 -13.46
N ASN A 97 6.98 -3.51 -14.32
CA ASN A 97 7.01 -2.26 -15.08
C ASN A 97 6.19 -2.37 -16.39
N LYS A 98 6.09 -1.26 -17.13
CA LYS A 98 5.39 -1.18 -18.45
C LYS A 98 5.95 -2.10 -19.53
N ASN A 99 7.17 -2.61 -19.36
CA ASN A 99 7.78 -3.59 -20.25
C ASN A 99 7.48 -5.04 -19.79
N ASN A 100 6.62 -5.22 -18.78
CA ASN A 100 6.32 -6.49 -18.12
C ASN A 100 7.51 -7.15 -17.40
N GLU A 101 8.55 -6.38 -17.08
CA GLU A 101 9.70 -6.86 -16.30
C GLU A 101 9.35 -6.82 -14.80
N LEU A 102 9.70 -7.87 -14.06
CA LEU A 102 9.50 -7.94 -12.61
C LEU A 102 10.44 -6.96 -11.90
N VAL A 103 9.85 -5.95 -11.25
CA VAL A 103 10.52 -5.00 -10.36
C VAL A 103 10.55 -5.57 -8.94
N ILE A 104 9.41 -6.08 -8.46
CA ILE A 104 9.26 -6.78 -7.19
C ILE A 104 8.75 -8.19 -7.47
N LYS A 105 9.45 -9.20 -6.95
CA LYS A 105 8.99 -10.59 -7.04
C LYS A 105 7.67 -10.78 -6.26
N PRO A 106 6.73 -11.60 -6.76
CA PRO A 106 5.47 -11.85 -6.09
C PRO A 106 5.66 -12.74 -4.85
N ILE A 107 6.00 -12.11 -3.73
CA ILE A 107 6.26 -12.77 -2.44
C ILE A 107 5.37 -12.24 -1.32
N TYR A 108 4.74 -11.08 -1.49
CA TYR A 108 3.94 -10.40 -0.45
C TYR A 108 2.51 -10.93 -0.42
N ASP A 109 1.88 -10.94 0.74
CA ASP A 109 0.46 -11.28 0.88
C ASP A 109 -0.45 -10.16 0.36
N SER A 110 0.02 -8.92 0.36
CA SER A 110 -0.62 -7.78 -0.29
C SER A 110 0.36 -6.64 -0.51
N ILE A 111 0.12 -5.83 -1.52
CA ILE A 111 0.79 -4.54 -1.75
C ILE A 111 -0.32 -3.50 -1.97
N SER A 112 -0.33 -2.41 -1.21
CA SER A 112 -1.28 -1.31 -1.44
C SER A 112 -0.92 -0.52 -2.70
N LYS A 113 -1.80 0.39 -3.11
CA LYS A 113 -1.44 1.44 -4.08
C LYS A 113 -0.33 2.33 -3.52
N LEU A 114 0.39 3.02 -4.41
CA LEU A 114 1.26 4.11 -4.01
C LEU A 114 0.41 5.28 -3.53
N PHE A 115 0.63 5.69 -2.29
CA PHE A 115 -0.04 6.86 -1.73
C PHE A 115 0.99 7.72 -1.00
N ASN A 116 1.08 9.00 -1.38
CA ASN A 116 2.04 9.95 -0.82
C ASN A 116 3.51 9.49 -0.84
N GLY A 117 3.89 8.68 -1.85
CA GLY A 117 5.26 8.20 -2.06
C GLY A 117 5.56 6.83 -1.45
N PHE A 118 4.58 6.17 -0.82
CA PHE A 118 4.78 4.87 -0.17
C PHE A 118 3.65 3.89 -0.46
N SER A 119 3.99 2.61 -0.43
CA SER A 119 3.03 1.51 -0.47
C SER A 119 3.20 0.63 0.75
N VAL A 120 2.07 0.24 1.35
CA VAL A 120 2.04 -0.72 2.45
C VAL A 120 2.20 -2.13 1.88
N ILE A 121 3.15 -2.89 2.41
CA ILE A 121 3.36 -4.30 2.06
C ILE A 121 3.03 -5.20 3.22
N LYS A 122 2.38 -6.32 2.95
CA LYS A 122 2.09 -7.38 3.93
C LYS A 122 2.89 -8.63 3.62
N LEU A 123 3.52 -9.23 4.62
CA LEU A 123 4.18 -10.54 4.53
C LEU A 123 4.08 -11.26 5.87
N ASP A 124 3.57 -12.49 5.85
CA ASP A 124 3.45 -13.37 7.02
C ASP A 124 2.73 -12.66 8.18
N GLU A 125 1.56 -12.07 7.88
CA GLU A 125 0.73 -11.29 8.81
C GLU A 125 1.36 -10.01 9.39
N LYS A 126 2.48 -9.55 8.83
CA LYS A 126 3.15 -8.32 9.23
C LYS A 126 3.18 -7.28 8.12
N TYR A 127 3.26 -6.02 8.51
CA TYR A 127 3.20 -4.88 7.62
C TYR A 127 4.51 -4.08 7.61
N GLY A 128 4.85 -3.57 6.43
CA GLY A 128 6.02 -2.74 6.16
C GLY A 128 5.74 -1.77 5.01
N PHE A 129 6.78 -1.15 4.47
CA PHE A 129 6.65 -0.10 3.46
C PHE A 129 7.65 -0.25 2.31
N LEU A 130 7.17 0.02 1.09
CA LEU A 130 7.95 0.32 -0.11
C LEU A 130 7.89 1.82 -0.37
N ASP A 131 8.96 2.40 -0.93
CA ASP A 131 8.91 3.74 -1.51
C ASP A 131 8.46 3.73 -2.99
N ASP A 132 8.48 4.89 -3.63
CA ASP A 132 8.10 5.11 -5.04
C ASP A 132 9.10 4.53 -6.05
N LYS A 133 10.28 4.09 -5.60
CA LYS A 133 11.26 3.33 -6.37
C LYS A 133 11.15 1.83 -6.13
N PHE A 134 10.15 1.41 -5.34
CA PHE A 134 9.95 0.05 -4.90
C PHE A 134 11.11 -0.49 -4.04
N GLU A 135 11.82 0.38 -3.33
CA GLU A 135 12.78 -0.04 -2.32
C GLU A 135 12.07 -0.34 -1.00
N VAL A 136 12.44 -1.44 -0.32
CA VAL A 136 11.90 -1.77 1.00
C VAL A 136 12.53 -0.85 2.04
N VAL A 137 11.90 0.30 2.25
CA VAL A 137 12.33 1.29 3.24
C VAL A 137 12.01 0.86 4.68
N GLN A 138 11.04 -0.04 4.86
CA GLN A 138 10.76 -0.67 6.14
C GLN A 138 10.25 -2.10 5.94
N LYS A 139 10.99 -3.06 6.48
CA LYS A 139 10.63 -4.47 6.40
C LYS A 139 9.29 -4.75 7.11
N PRO A 140 8.53 -5.77 6.69
CA PRO A 140 7.32 -6.22 7.39
C PRO A 140 7.59 -6.65 8.82
N ILE A 141 7.33 -5.75 9.78
CA ILE A 141 7.57 -5.97 11.21
C ILE A 141 6.38 -5.54 12.08
N PHE A 142 5.52 -4.67 11.57
CA PHE A 142 4.37 -4.15 12.30
C PHE A 142 3.22 -5.14 12.28
N ARG A 143 2.43 -5.14 13.34
CA ARG A 143 1.17 -5.89 13.39
C ARG A 143 0.12 -5.29 12.46
N ASP A 144 0.14 -3.97 12.30
CA ASP A 144 -0.72 -3.22 11.38
C ASP A 144 0.00 -1.96 10.89
N ALA A 145 -0.35 -1.47 9.71
CA ALA A 145 0.19 -0.23 9.15
C ALA A 145 -0.82 0.43 8.21
N ARG A 146 -0.98 1.75 8.35
CA ARG A 146 -1.84 2.56 7.48
C ARG A 146 -1.07 3.13 6.29
N GLU A 147 -1.80 3.55 5.26
CA GLU A 147 -1.24 4.37 4.17
C GLU A 147 -0.80 5.73 4.73
N PHE A 148 0.23 6.35 4.14
CA PHE A 148 0.68 7.69 4.54
C PHE A 148 -0.39 8.74 4.23
N LEU A 149 -0.91 9.43 5.24
CA LEU A 149 -1.84 10.54 5.09
C LEU A 149 -1.06 11.85 5.24
N GLY A 150 -0.65 12.44 4.11
CA GLY A 150 0.26 13.60 4.15
C GLY A 150 1.68 13.16 4.45
N ASN A 151 2.26 13.60 5.59
CA ASN A 151 3.66 13.37 5.96
C ASN A 151 3.89 12.27 7.02
N VAL A 152 2.83 11.68 7.54
CA VAL A 152 2.91 10.65 8.58
C VAL A 152 2.05 9.44 8.26
N THR A 153 2.37 8.34 8.91
CA THR A 153 1.53 7.15 9.00
C THR A 153 1.49 6.64 10.44
N PHE A 154 0.49 5.80 10.73
CA PHE A 154 0.33 5.13 12.01
C PHE A 154 0.50 3.63 11.83
N VAL A 155 1.24 3.04 12.76
CA VAL A 155 1.54 1.61 12.79
C VAL A 155 1.17 1.04 14.15
N GLN A 156 0.96 -0.27 14.21
CA GLN A 156 0.76 -0.99 15.46
C GLN A 156 1.91 -1.98 15.68
N SER A 157 2.48 -1.98 16.87
CA SER A 157 3.58 -2.87 17.20
C SER A 157 3.13 -4.30 17.43
N ASN A 158 3.99 -5.21 16.97
CA ASN A 158 3.82 -6.62 17.17
C ASN A 158 4.13 -7.07 18.60
N ALA A 159 4.87 -6.27 19.39
CA ALA A 159 5.29 -6.65 20.74
C ALA A 159 4.18 -6.48 21.78
N ASN A 160 3.43 -5.37 21.70
CA ASN A 160 2.45 -4.99 22.71
C ASN A 160 1.10 -4.52 22.13
N GLY A 161 0.95 -4.43 20.80
CA GLY A 161 -0.26 -3.96 20.17
C GLY A 161 -0.51 -2.45 20.31
N LYS A 162 0.46 -1.68 20.79
CA LYS A 162 0.34 -0.23 20.90
C LYS A 162 0.62 0.44 19.56
N CYS A 163 0.05 1.63 19.38
CA CYS A 163 0.20 2.43 18.19
C CYS A 163 1.42 3.36 18.28
N GLY A 164 2.10 3.52 17.14
CA GLY A 164 3.19 4.46 16.92
C GLY A 164 2.94 5.35 15.70
N CYS A 165 3.78 6.38 15.56
CA CYS A 165 3.72 7.35 14.46
C CYS A 165 5.08 7.42 13.76
N ILE A 166 5.05 7.34 12.43
CA ILE A 166 6.22 7.34 11.56
C ILE A 166 6.11 8.49 10.57
N THR A 167 7.21 9.24 10.39
CA THR A 167 7.35 10.27 9.35
C THR A 167 7.92 9.70 8.05
N LYS A 168 7.82 10.43 6.93
CA LYS A 168 8.29 9.96 5.60
C LYS A 168 9.77 9.61 5.49
N ASP A 169 10.60 10.16 6.36
CA ASP A 169 12.02 9.78 6.50
C ASP A 169 12.21 8.41 7.17
N MET A 170 11.10 7.69 7.42
CA MET A 170 11.03 6.42 8.14
C MET A 170 11.56 6.52 9.56
N ASP A 171 11.59 7.73 10.12
CA ASP A 171 11.92 7.94 11.52
C ASP A 171 10.71 7.62 12.38
N LEU A 172 10.87 6.62 13.26
CA LEU A 172 9.85 6.24 14.23
C LEU A 172 9.91 7.24 15.38
N LYS A 173 9.06 8.27 15.31
CA LYS A 173 9.04 9.37 16.29
C LYS A 173 8.36 8.99 17.59
N ILE A 174 7.30 8.17 17.52
CA ILE A 174 6.59 7.69 18.71
C ILE A 174 6.52 6.17 18.65
N ASN A 175 7.13 5.53 19.64
CA ASN A 175 7.22 4.08 19.72
C ASN A 175 6.21 3.54 20.73
N ASP A 176 5.13 2.95 20.22
CA ASP A 176 4.29 2.01 20.97
C ASP A 176 3.70 2.55 22.29
N GLU A 177 3.36 3.84 22.33
CA GLU A 177 2.88 4.47 23.56
C GLU A 177 1.36 4.46 23.71
N TYR A 178 0.63 4.48 22.59
CA TYR A 178 -0.81 4.74 22.57
C TYR A 178 -1.60 3.44 22.40
N ASP A 179 -2.74 3.35 23.06
CA ASP A 179 -3.73 2.30 22.82
C ASP A 179 -4.37 2.45 21.43
N GLU A 180 -4.66 3.69 21.05
CA GLU A 180 -5.29 4.03 19.79
C GLU A 180 -4.74 5.35 19.25
N VAL A 181 -4.64 5.44 17.91
CA VAL A 181 -4.36 6.69 17.19
C VAL A 181 -5.34 6.80 16.03
N TYR A 182 -6.01 7.93 15.91
CA TYR A 182 -7.02 8.21 14.89
C TYR A 182 -6.41 8.93 13.68
N ASN A 183 -7.20 9.11 12.62
CA ASN A 183 -6.74 9.81 11.42
C ASN A 183 -6.46 11.29 11.71
N LEU A 184 -5.65 11.91 10.85
CA LEU A 184 -5.40 13.35 10.86
C LEU A 184 -6.63 14.11 10.38
N TYR A 185 -7.02 15.13 11.14
CA TYR A 185 -7.99 16.16 10.75
C TYR A 185 -7.37 17.52 11.08
N ASP A 186 -7.35 18.42 10.10
CA ASP A 186 -6.67 19.72 10.18
C ASP A 186 -5.23 19.66 10.73
N GLY A 187 -4.50 18.57 10.40
CA GLY A 187 -3.11 18.38 10.82
C GLY A 187 -2.92 17.76 12.20
N PHE A 188 -3.99 17.34 12.88
CA PHE A 188 -3.93 16.74 14.22
C PHE A 188 -4.62 15.38 14.27
N ALA A 189 -4.02 14.43 14.97
CA ALA A 189 -4.57 13.11 15.22
C ALA A 189 -4.86 12.95 16.71
N ARG A 190 -6.06 12.46 17.03
CA ARG A 190 -6.40 12.07 18.40
C ARG A 190 -5.63 10.83 18.79
N THR A 191 -5.15 10.80 20.03
CA THR A 191 -4.48 9.65 20.63
C THR A 191 -5.19 9.23 21.90
N VAL A 192 -5.17 7.94 22.20
CA VAL A 192 -5.72 7.38 23.44
C VAL A 192 -4.64 6.63 24.19
N LYS A 193 -4.52 6.89 25.49
CA LYS A 193 -3.67 6.14 26.42
C LYS A 193 -4.37 6.00 27.75
N ASP A 194 -4.50 4.77 28.24
CA ASP A 194 -5.14 4.45 29.52
C ASP A 194 -6.55 5.06 29.66
N GLY A 195 -7.31 5.07 28.56
CA GLY A 195 -8.66 5.61 28.48
C GLY A 195 -8.77 7.14 28.47
N LYS A 196 -7.64 7.86 28.40
CA LYS A 196 -7.60 9.32 28.24
C LYS A 196 -7.22 9.71 26.83
N TRP A 197 -7.71 10.87 26.41
CA TRP A 197 -7.52 11.41 25.07
C TRP A 197 -6.51 12.55 25.05
N GLY A 198 -5.69 12.56 24.00
CA GLY A 198 -4.69 13.56 23.68
C GLY A 198 -4.61 13.80 22.17
N TYR A 199 -3.56 14.52 21.75
CA TYR A 199 -3.34 14.88 20.35
C TYR A 199 -1.86 14.87 19.99
N ILE A 200 -1.58 14.45 18.77
CA ILE A 200 -0.29 14.61 18.10
C ILE A 200 -0.50 15.36 16.78
N ASN A 201 0.52 16.04 16.26
CA ASN A 201 0.48 16.73 14.97
C ASN A 201 1.00 15.85 13.81
N ASP A 202 0.97 16.41 12.60
CA ASP A 202 1.48 15.83 11.36
C ASP A 202 3.01 15.69 11.26
N LYS A 203 3.73 15.94 12.35
CA LYS A 203 5.16 15.67 12.54
C LYS A 203 5.40 14.61 13.62
N CYS A 204 4.34 13.95 14.07
CA CYS A 204 4.35 13.04 15.23
C CYS A 204 4.80 13.71 16.53
N GLU A 205 4.63 15.02 16.68
CA GLU A 205 4.94 15.73 17.92
C GLU A 205 3.70 15.72 18.83
N VAL A 206 3.92 15.49 20.13
CA VAL A 206 2.83 15.54 21.12
C VAL A 206 2.39 16.98 21.32
N VAL A 207 1.12 17.26 20.99
CA VAL A 207 0.48 18.56 21.21
C VAL A 207 -0.22 18.56 22.56
N VAL A 208 -0.93 17.48 22.87
CA VAL A 208 -1.63 17.28 24.14
C VAL A 208 -1.35 15.87 24.62
N ILE A 209 -0.71 15.76 25.78
CA ILE A 209 -0.55 14.47 26.47
C ILE A 209 -1.94 13.97 26.87
N PRO A 210 -2.28 12.69 26.63
CA PRO A 210 -3.55 12.10 27.02
C PRO A 210 -3.96 12.43 28.45
N SER A 211 -5.01 13.24 28.58
CA SER A 211 -5.49 13.75 29.88
C SER A 211 -6.98 14.12 29.88
N TYR A 212 -7.59 14.24 28.69
CA TYR A 212 -9.02 14.50 28.54
C TYR A 212 -9.84 13.21 28.66
N ASP A 213 -11.08 13.32 29.14
CA ASP A 213 -12.02 12.20 29.18
C ASP A 213 -12.50 11.83 27.77
N TYR A 214 -12.57 12.83 26.89
CA TYR A 214 -12.93 12.66 25.49
C TYR A 214 -12.39 13.79 24.62
N ALA A 215 -12.16 13.50 23.34
CA ALA A 215 -11.63 14.44 22.35
C ALA A 215 -12.33 14.28 21.00
N TYR A 216 -12.63 15.42 20.37
CA TYR A 216 -13.17 15.49 19.01
C TYR A 216 -12.07 15.88 18.01
N ASP A 217 -12.32 15.65 16.73
CA ASP A 217 -11.37 16.05 15.67
C ASP A 217 -11.17 17.57 15.66
N PHE A 218 -9.98 18.00 15.27
CA PHE A 218 -9.73 19.41 14.98
C PHE A 218 -10.52 19.84 13.75
N SER A 219 -11.08 21.05 13.81
CA SER A 219 -11.69 21.74 12.68
C SER A 219 -11.49 23.25 12.81
N LYS A 220 -11.06 23.90 11.73
CA LYS A 220 -10.80 25.35 11.65
C LYS A 220 -9.85 25.83 12.76
N GLY A 221 -8.84 25.03 13.11
CA GLY A 221 -7.82 25.35 14.11
C GLY A 221 -8.24 25.17 15.58
N PHE A 222 -9.40 24.54 15.84
CA PHE A 222 -9.87 24.27 17.19
C PHE A 222 -10.37 22.83 17.34
N ALA A 223 -10.29 22.31 18.55
CA ALA A 223 -10.93 21.04 18.90
C ALA A 223 -11.76 21.16 20.17
N LYS A 224 -12.87 20.44 20.21
CA LYS A 224 -13.70 20.27 21.40
C LYS A 224 -13.14 19.12 22.23
N VAL A 225 -13.03 19.31 23.54
CA VAL A 225 -12.57 18.29 24.48
C VAL A 225 -13.47 18.24 25.71
N GLN A 226 -13.50 17.08 26.37
CA GLN A 226 -14.23 16.88 27.61
C GLN A 226 -13.27 16.61 28.76
N LYS A 227 -13.46 17.31 29.88
CA LYS A 227 -12.67 17.16 31.11
C LYS A 227 -13.58 17.26 32.32
N ASN A 228 -13.59 16.23 33.18
CA ASN A 228 -14.41 16.14 34.38
C ASN A 228 -15.91 16.41 34.11
N GLY A 229 -16.44 15.87 33.01
CA GLY A 229 -17.85 16.09 32.64
C GLY A 229 -18.16 17.43 31.98
N HIS A 230 -17.15 18.26 31.71
CA HIS A 230 -17.31 19.60 31.16
C HIS A 230 -16.64 19.75 29.81
N ILE A 231 -17.18 20.64 28.98
CA ILE A 231 -16.64 20.92 27.65
C ILE A 231 -15.70 22.12 27.70
N ALA A 232 -14.55 21.97 27.04
CA ALA A 232 -13.62 23.03 26.70
C ALA A 232 -13.28 22.98 25.22
N TYR A 233 -12.73 24.08 24.70
CA TYR A 233 -12.11 24.12 23.38
C TYR A 233 -10.63 24.40 23.52
N ILE A 234 -9.83 23.71 22.71
CA ILE A 234 -8.38 23.90 22.61
C ILE A 234 -8.01 24.46 21.24
N ASN A 235 -6.94 25.25 21.19
CA ASN A 235 -6.32 25.69 19.94
C ASN A 235 -5.27 24.68 19.44
N GLU A 236 -4.63 24.97 18.31
CA GLU A 236 -3.58 24.15 17.68
C GLU A 236 -2.32 23.93 18.56
N LYS A 237 -2.14 24.74 19.60
CA LYS A 237 -1.06 24.56 20.60
C LYS A 237 -1.49 23.68 21.78
N GLY A 238 -2.73 23.19 21.77
CA GLY A 238 -3.34 22.45 22.88
C GLY A 238 -3.77 23.33 24.05
N GLU A 239 -3.78 24.66 23.89
CA GLU A 239 -4.16 25.59 24.96
C GLU A 239 -5.68 25.70 25.05
N GLU A 240 -6.25 25.50 26.24
CA GLU A 240 -7.67 25.73 26.50
C GLU A 240 -8.02 27.23 26.32
N ILE A 241 -8.89 27.54 25.36
CA ILE A 241 -9.32 28.92 25.05
C ILE A 241 -10.60 29.30 25.82
N THR A 242 -11.30 28.33 26.40
CA THR A 242 -12.48 28.54 27.22
C THR A 242 -12.13 28.59 28.70
N LYS A 243 -12.32 29.76 29.34
CA LYS A 243 -12.22 29.90 30.81
C LYS A 243 -13.43 29.34 31.57
N ASN A 244 -14.56 29.17 30.89
CA ASN A 244 -15.82 28.77 31.49
C ASN A 244 -16.16 27.31 31.22
N ILE A 245 -16.84 26.71 32.20
CA ILE A 245 -17.33 25.35 32.20
C ILE A 245 -18.66 25.29 31.45
N PHE A 246 -18.70 24.69 30.25
CA PHE A 246 -19.94 24.54 29.47
C PHE A 246 -20.53 23.12 29.63
N THR A 247 -21.86 23.02 29.71
CA THR A 247 -22.61 21.75 29.75
C THR A 247 -22.84 21.15 28.35
N SER A 248 -22.66 21.94 27.28
CA SER A 248 -22.86 21.52 25.88
C SER A 248 -22.11 22.47 24.93
N GLY A 249 -21.67 21.96 23.77
CA GLY A 249 -21.04 22.74 22.71
C GLY A 249 -20.97 21.97 21.39
N GLU A 250 -21.19 22.66 20.27
CA GLU A 250 -21.11 22.08 18.92
C GLU A 250 -19.65 21.98 18.45
N ASN A 251 -19.41 21.15 17.44
CA ASN A 251 -18.11 21.15 16.77
C ASN A 251 -18.03 22.39 15.85
N PHE A 252 -16.81 22.89 15.62
CA PHE A 252 -16.58 23.99 14.69
C PHE A 252 -16.73 23.57 13.22
#